data_AF-A0A4R9K4V2-F1
#
_entry.id   AF-A0A4R9K4V2-F1
#
_cell.length_a   1.000
_cell.length_b   1.000
_cell.length_c   1.000
_cell.angle_alpha   90.00
_cell.angle_beta   90.00
_cell.angle_gamma   90.00
#
_symmetry.space_group_name_H-M   'P 1'
#
loop_
_entity.id
_entity.type
_entity.pdbx_description
1 polymer ?
#
loop_
_entity_poly.entity_id
_entity_poly.type
_entity_poly.pdbx_seq_one_letter_code
_entity_poly.pdbx_strand_id
1 'polypeptide(L)'
;MLEELSKELKASLYARLSDPFLKAFTGSWIIWNWQPISIALLEDQSVTWRISYIISTYFPNCHARVLGTGIPVLTALLYTFVYPFAKFGIIKFTAWINGLMREAKEKYEGSYRLTAEQSQNIRRKYELELEQVRLVNQEEINVHQELSNELILYYRKANGFENNGSADIRQCSRQLSVGIWVSDSGRTHAEPVSNRALGTLGVVIKIIGQRYCITQNSGIVRDVFHDLIPNAAYYLDYTNPGHITNNLPRNESIKVGTALNETTLEIKLEHYAPNPV
;
A
#
# COMPACT_ATOMS: atom_id res chain seq x y z
N MET A 1 -6.81 35.73 -24.74
CA MET A 1 -6.99 35.47 -26.20
C MET A 1 -5.68 35.24 -26.94
N LEU A 2 -4.81 36.23 -27.20
CA LEU A 2 -3.52 35.99 -27.90
C LEU A 2 -2.57 35.08 -27.12
N GLU A 3 -2.53 35.21 -25.80
CA GLU A 3 -1.74 34.32 -24.92
C GLU A 3 -2.29 32.90 -24.88
N GLU A 4 -3.61 32.74 -24.91
CA GLU A 4 -4.27 31.43 -24.96
C GLU A 4 -4.03 30.74 -26.29
N LEU A 5 -4.14 31.48 -27.41
CA LEU A 5 -3.77 30.98 -28.75
C LEU A 5 -2.28 30.61 -28.81
N SER A 6 -1.39 31.41 -28.21
CA SER A 6 0.04 31.07 -28.11
C SER A 6 0.28 29.78 -27.32
N LYS A 7 -0.47 29.59 -26.23
CA LYS A 7 -0.37 28.40 -25.37
C LYS A 7 -0.90 27.15 -26.07
N GLU A 8 -2.03 27.24 -26.76
CA GLU A 8 -2.60 26.15 -27.56
C GLU A 8 -1.70 25.77 -28.74
N LEU A 9 -1.14 26.76 -29.44
CA LEU A 9 -0.17 26.52 -30.52
C LEU A 9 1.10 25.85 -29.98
N LYS A 10 1.66 26.34 -28.87
CA LYS A 10 2.84 25.71 -28.24
C LYS A 10 2.54 24.27 -27.82
N ALA A 11 1.38 24.01 -27.22
CA ALA A 11 0.99 22.67 -26.80
C ALA A 11 0.82 21.72 -28.00
N SER A 12 0.18 22.18 -29.08
CA SER A 12 -0.01 21.40 -30.31
C SER A 12 1.32 21.12 -31.02
N LEU A 13 2.20 22.14 -31.11
CA LEU A 13 3.55 21.99 -31.67
C LEU A 13 4.39 21.07 -30.81
N TYR A 14 4.31 21.16 -29.49
CA TYR A 14 5.05 20.27 -28.59
C TYR A 14 4.58 18.82 -28.70
N ALA A 15 3.27 18.59 -28.80
CA ALA A 15 2.71 17.26 -29.01
C ALA A 15 3.19 16.65 -30.33
N ARG A 16 3.21 17.42 -31.43
CA ARG A 16 3.70 16.95 -32.73
C ARG A 16 5.22 16.80 -32.79
N LEU A 17 5.95 17.74 -32.22
CA LEU A 17 7.40 17.65 -32.08
C LEU A 17 7.81 16.55 -31.10
N SER A 18 6.90 15.97 -30.31
CA SER A 18 7.23 14.82 -29.47
C SER A 18 7.48 13.55 -30.28
N ASP A 19 7.02 13.49 -31.53
CA ASP A 19 7.28 12.39 -32.44
C ASP A 19 8.80 12.28 -32.74
N PRO A 20 9.45 11.14 -32.40
CA PRO A 20 10.87 10.93 -32.63
C PRO A 20 11.29 11.12 -34.10
N PHE A 21 10.41 10.79 -35.05
CA PHE A 21 10.66 10.97 -36.47
C PHE A 21 10.66 12.45 -36.85
N LEU A 22 9.67 13.22 -36.39
CA LEU A 22 9.62 14.66 -36.68
C LEU A 22 10.79 15.42 -36.08
N LYS A 23 11.27 15.04 -34.88
CA LYS A 23 12.51 15.60 -34.30
C LYS A 23 13.72 15.31 -35.18
N ALA A 24 13.91 14.04 -35.55
CA ALA A 24 15.04 13.60 -36.36
C ALA A 24 15.00 14.23 -37.75
N PHE A 25 13.82 14.33 -38.36
CA PHE A 25 13.61 14.97 -39.65
C PHE A 25 13.88 16.46 -39.60
N THR A 26 13.35 17.18 -38.61
CA THR A 26 13.58 18.64 -38.48
C THR A 26 15.07 18.92 -38.31
N GLY A 27 15.76 18.19 -37.43
CA GLY A 27 17.20 18.34 -37.24
C GLY A 27 17.99 18.01 -38.50
N SER A 28 17.67 16.87 -39.14
CA SER A 28 18.35 16.46 -40.37
C SER A 28 18.10 17.44 -41.53
N TRP A 29 16.88 17.93 -41.69
CA TRP A 29 16.53 18.90 -42.73
C TRP A 29 17.32 20.19 -42.56
N ILE A 30 17.45 20.70 -41.32
CA ILE A 30 18.29 21.86 -41.01
C ILE A 30 19.76 21.59 -41.34
N ILE A 31 20.29 20.42 -40.97
CA ILE A 31 21.69 20.05 -41.21
C ILE A 31 21.99 19.97 -42.71
N TRP A 32 21.12 19.34 -43.51
CA TRP A 32 21.35 19.17 -44.95
C TRP A 32 21.00 20.41 -45.77
N ASN A 33 20.06 21.24 -45.32
CA ASN A 33 19.65 22.47 -45.98
C ASN A 33 20.21 23.72 -45.29
N TRP A 34 21.34 23.60 -44.58
CA TRP A 34 21.91 24.70 -43.80
C TRP A 34 22.27 25.92 -44.66
N GLN A 35 22.70 25.71 -45.91
CA GLN A 35 23.09 26.79 -46.84
C GLN A 35 21.89 27.64 -47.32
N PRO A 36 20.81 27.07 -47.87
CA PRO A 36 19.63 27.88 -48.20
C PRO A 36 19.00 28.50 -46.95
N ILE A 37 19.07 27.85 -45.78
CA ILE A 37 18.60 28.43 -44.51
C ILE A 37 19.46 29.63 -44.09
N SER A 38 20.79 29.53 -44.17
CA SER A 38 21.68 30.65 -43.82
C SER A 38 21.48 31.84 -44.75
N ILE A 39 21.32 31.61 -46.06
CA ILE A 39 21.01 32.67 -47.03
C ILE A 39 19.64 33.28 -46.75
N ALA A 40 18.64 32.48 -46.38
CA ALA A 40 17.31 33.00 -46.05
C ALA A 40 17.35 33.92 -44.82
N LEU A 41 18.13 33.57 -43.79
CA LEU A 41 18.13 34.24 -42.49
C LEU A 41 19.17 35.36 -42.32
N LEU A 42 20.36 35.22 -42.91
CA LEU A 42 21.52 36.08 -42.63
C LEU A 42 21.89 37.04 -43.75
N GLU A 43 21.37 36.85 -44.96
CA GLU A 43 21.71 37.68 -46.12
C GLU A 43 20.88 38.98 -46.15
N ASP A 44 21.56 40.12 -46.32
CA ASP A 44 20.94 41.48 -46.29
C ASP A 44 20.18 41.86 -47.57
N GLN A 45 20.17 40.98 -48.58
CA GLN A 45 19.48 41.23 -49.84
C GLN A 45 17.95 41.25 -49.69
N SER A 46 17.27 41.82 -50.69
CA SER A 46 15.80 41.80 -50.74
C SER A 46 15.25 40.37 -50.65
N VAL A 47 14.12 40.19 -49.96
CA VAL A 47 13.48 38.88 -49.74
C VAL A 47 13.18 38.17 -51.07
N THR A 48 12.76 38.94 -52.08
CA THR A 48 12.49 38.44 -53.44
C THR A 48 13.74 37.87 -54.11
N TRP A 49 14.89 38.53 -53.92
CA TRP A 49 16.16 38.05 -54.45
C TRP A 49 16.60 36.76 -53.74
N ARG A 50 16.53 36.72 -52.40
CA ARG A 50 16.88 35.52 -51.61
C ARG A 50 16.08 34.29 -52.01
N ILE A 51 14.75 34.43 -52.11
CA ILE A 51 13.87 33.32 -52.52
C ILE A 51 14.20 32.87 -53.95
N SER A 52 14.36 33.82 -54.87
CA SER A 52 14.68 33.51 -56.27
C SER A 52 16.02 32.79 -56.39
N TYR A 53 17.03 33.27 -55.66
CA TYR A 53 18.37 32.67 -55.61
C TYR A 53 18.35 31.26 -55.03
N ILE A 54 17.62 31.04 -53.91
CA ILE A 54 17.48 29.71 -53.31
C ILE A 54 16.82 28.74 -54.29
N ILE A 55 15.74 29.17 -54.95
CA ILE A 55 15.02 28.32 -55.91
C ILE A 55 15.88 28.02 -57.13
N SER A 56 16.57 29.02 -57.70
CA SER A 56 17.36 28.84 -58.91
C SER A 56 18.65 28.04 -58.67
N THR A 57 19.27 28.21 -57.51
CA THR A 57 20.61 27.67 -57.25
C THR A 57 20.54 26.33 -56.52
N TYR A 58 19.69 26.20 -55.50
CA TYR A 58 19.60 24.98 -54.68
C TYR A 58 18.46 24.04 -55.11
N PHE A 59 17.43 24.57 -55.77
CA PHE A 59 16.27 23.80 -56.21
C PHE A 59 15.92 23.94 -57.72
N PRO A 60 16.92 23.96 -58.64
CA PRO A 60 16.70 24.27 -60.05
C PRO A 60 15.78 23.27 -60.74
N ASN A 61 15.93 21.99 -60.40
CA ASN A 61 15.27 20.87 -61.06
C ASN A 61 14.52 20.01 -60.04
N CYS A 62 13.57 19.20 -60.53
CA CYS A 62 12.80 18.26 -59.69
C CYS A 62 13.74 17.32 -58.90
N HIS A 63 14.82 16.84 -59.52
CA HIS A 63 15.82 16.00 -58.86
C HIS A 63 16.49 16.68 -57.66
N ALA A 64 16.88 17.95 -57.78
CA ALA A 64 17.49 18.71 -56.68
C ALA A 64 16.52 18.90 -55.51
N ARG A 65 15.23 19.12 -55.80
CA ARG A 65 14.16 19.20 -54.78
C ARG A 65 13.98 17.87 -54.04
N VAL A 66 13.93 16.77 -54.79
CA VAL A 66 13.80 15.43 -54.20
C VAL A 66 15.02 15.09 -53.36
N LEU A 67 16.24 15.46 -53.75
CA LEU A 67 17.43 15.27 -52.91
C LEU A 67 17.40 16.14 -51.64
N GLY A 68 17.03 17.41 -51.77
CA GLY A 68 16.97 18.35 -50.64
C GLY A 68 15.97 17.96 -49.55
N THR A 69 14.90 17.25 -49.90
CA THR A 69 13.94 16.69 -48.92
C THR A 69 14.18 15.22 -48.61
N GLY A 70 14.58 14.44 -49.60
CA GLY A 70 14.70 12.98 -49.52
C GLY A 70 15.87 12.52 -48.67
N ILE A 71 17.03 13.18 -48.74
CA ILE A 71 18.18 12.84 -47.89
C ILE A 71 17.84 13.09 -46.40
N PRO A 72 17.24 14.24 -46.01
CA PRO A 72 16.72 14.44 -44.66
C PRO A 72 15.70 13.39 -44.19
N VAL A 73 14.76 13.00 -45.04
CA VAL A 73 13.78 11.93 -44.71
C VAL A 73 14.50 10.61 -44.47
N LEU A 74 15.42 10.22 -45.36
CA LEU A 74 16.13 8.94 -45.26
C LEU A 74 17.01 8.89 -44.01
N THR A 75 17.75 9.96 -43.72
CA THR A 75 18.58 10.06 -42.51
C THR A 75 17.74 10.10 -41.24
N ALA A 76 16.57 10.75 -41.26
CA ALA A 76 15.62 10.70 -40.15
C ALA A 76 15.07 9.28 -39.93
N LEU A 77 14.69 8.57 -41.00
CA LEU A 77 14.28 7.17 -40.91
C LEU A 77 15.41 6.30 -40.34
N LEU A 78 16.62 6.43 -40.87
CA LEU A 78 17.78 5.69 -40.35
C LEU A 78 18.02 6.01 -38.88
N TYR A 79 17.97 7.27 -38.48
CA TYR A 79 18.13 7.63 -37.08
C TYR A 79 17.01 7.05 -36.22
N THR A 80 15.74 7.26 -36.58
CA THR A 80 14.59 6.80 -35.78
C THR A 80 14.54 5.27 -35.66
N PHE A 81 14.91 4.52 -36.70
CA PHE A 81 14.82 3.07 -36.69
C PHE A 81 16.12 2.36 -36.27
N VAL A 82 17.30 2.83 -36.71
CA VAL A 82 18.58 2.15 -36.44
C VAL A 82 19.11 2.52 -35.05
N TYR A 83 18.92 3.76 -34.60
CA TYR A 83 19.44 4.22 -33.30
C TYR A 83 18.90 3.39 -32.12
N PRO A 84 17.60 3.03 -32.02
CA PRO A 84 17.11 2.16 -30.96
C PRO A 84 17.82 0.81 -30.89
N PHE A 85 18.12 0.18 -32.03
CA PHE A 85 18.85 -1.09 -32.06
C PHE A 85 20.30 -0.93 -31.61
N ALA A 86 20.99 0.12 -32.06
CA ALA A 86 22.33 0.44 -31.60
C ALA A 86 22.36 0.70 -30.08
N LYS A 87 21.39 1.48 -29.58
CA LYS A 87 21.23 1.76 -28.14
C LYS A 87 20.98 0.50 -27.34
N PHE A 88 20.14 -0.41 -27.82
CA PHE A 88 19.91 -1.70 -27.18
C PHE A 88 21.19 -2.54 -27.10
N GLY A 89 21.99 -2.56 -28.18
CA GLY A 89 23.30 -3.22 -28.20
C GLY A 89 24.26 -2.66 -27.14
N ILE A 90 24.35 -1.34 -27.03
CA ILE A 90 25.17 -0.66 -26.02
C ILE A 90 24.70 -1.03 -24.61
N ILE A 91 23.40 -0.96 -24.33
CA ILE A 91 22.85 -1.30 -23.00
C ILE A 91 23.17 -2.76 -22.64
N LYS A 92 22.99 -3.69 -23.59
CA LYS A 92 23.30 -5.11 -23.38
C LYS A 92 24.79 -5.32 -23.09
N PHE A 93 25.66 -4.66 -23.86
CA PHE A 93 27.11 -4.72 -23.65
C PHE A 93 27.51 -4.17 -22.28
N THR A 94 26.98 -3.01 -21.88
CA THR A 94 27.25 -2.42 -20.56
C THR A 94 26.75 -3.32 -19.43
N ALA A 95 25.55 -3.90 -19.55
CA ALA A 95 25.01 -4.83 -18.56
C ALA A 95 25.90 -6.07 -18.40
N TRP A 96 26.39 -6.62 -19.52
CA TRP A 96 27.31 -7.75 -19.52
C TRP A 96 28.64 -7.41 -18.82
N ILE A 97 29.25 -6.28 -19.17
CA ILE A 97 30.50 -5.80 -18.54
C ILE A 97 30.32 -5.56 -17.04
N ASN A 98 29.19 -4.96 -16.62
CA ASN A 98 28.89 -4.76 -15.20
C ASN A 98 28.71 -6.08 -14.45
N GLY A 99 28.11 -7.09 -15.09
CA GLY A 99 28.01 -8.45 -14.55
C GLY A 99 29.40 -9.06 -14.28
N LEU A 100 30.31 -8.96 -15.26
CA LEU A 100 31.69 -9.43 -15.12
C LEU A 100 32.43 -8.68 -14.01
N MET A 101 32.27 -7.36 -13.91
CA MET A 101 32.87 -6.57 -12.84
C MET A 101 32.34 -6.98 -11.46
N ARG A 102 31.03 -7.25 -11.35
CA ARG A 102 30.44 -7.69 -10.09
C ARG A 102 30.98 -9.05 -9.67
N GLU A 103 31.08 -10.01 -10.59
CA GLU A 103 31.63 -11.34 -10.29
C GLU A 103 33.12 -11.25 -9.89
N ALA A 104 33.90 -10.44 -10.60
CA ALA A 104 35.30 -10.20 -10.24
C ALA A 104 35.44 -9.57 -8.85
N LYS A 105 34.56 -8.62 -8.52
CA LYS A 105 34.50 -7.97 -7.21
C LYS A 105 34.09 -8.94 -6.11
N GLU A 106 33.05 -9.76 -6.33
CA GLU A 106 32.61 -10.78 -5.38
C GLU A 106 33.73 -11.80 -5.09
N LYS A 107 34.46 -12.23 -6.13
CA LYS A 107 35.62 -13.12 -5.96
C LYS A 107 36.74 -12.46 -5.16
N TYR A 108 37.02 -11.19 -5.42
CA TYR A 108 38.03 -10.42 -4.70
C TYR A 108 37.63 -10.20 -3.24
N GLU A 109 36.39 -9.80 -2.97
CA GLU A 109 35.84 -9.60 -1.63
C GLU A 109 35.75 -10.91 -0.84
N GLY A 110 35.35 -12.02 -1.47
CA GLY A 110 35.35 -13.34 -0.83
C GLY A 110 36.74 -13.84 -0.45
N SER A 111 37.79 -13.36 -1.15
CA SER A 111 39.19 -13.60 -0.80
C SER A 111 39.76 -12.57 0.19
N TYR A 112 39.07 -11.46 0.40
CA TYR A 112 39.48 -10.39 1.30
C TYR A 112 39.13 -10.75 2.74
N ARG A 113 40.15 -11.13 3.52
CA ARG A 113 39.99 -11.32 4.96
C ARG A 113 39.88 -9.95 5.62
N LEU A 114 38.71 -9.65 6.18
CA LEU A 114 38.54 -8.48 7.05
C LEU A 114 39.58 -8.54 8.16
N THR A 115 40.23 -7.41 8.42
CA THR A 115 41.03 -7.27 9.64
C THR A 115 40.12 -7.39 10.86
N ALA A 116 40.67 -7.83 12.00
CA ALA A 116 39.91 -7.97 13.23
C ALA A 116 39.21 -6.66 13.64
N GLU A 117 39.85 -5.51 13.39
CA GLU A 117 39.31 -4.18 13.66
C GLU A 117 38.11 -3.84 12.76
N GLN A 118 38.18 -4.11 11.45
CA GLN A 118 37.06 -3.90 10.53
C GLN A 118 35.86 -4.77 10.91
N SER A 119 36.09 -6.03 11.30
CA SER A 119 35.04 -6.93 11.77
C SER A 119 34.37 -6.41 13.05
N GLN A 120 35.16 -5.91 14.00
CA GLN A 120 34.63 -5.30 15.22
C GLN A 120 33.83 -4.02 14.96
N ASN A 121 34.31 -3.14 14.07
CA ASN A 121 33.59 -1.92 13.70
C ASN A 121 32.25 -2.23 13.01
N ILE A 122 32.22 -3.24 12.14
CA ILE A 122 30.98 -3.70 11.51
C ILE A 122 30.01 -4.24 12.56
N ARG A 123 30.48 -5.10 13.49
CA ARG A 123 29.64 -5.60 14.59
C ARG A 123 29.05 -4.48 15.43
N ARG A 124 29.88 -3.51 15.84
CA ARG A 124 29.43 -2.35 16.63
C ARG A 124 28.37 -1.55 15.89
N LYS A 125 28.53 -1.34 14.57
CA LYS A 125 27.54 -0.63 13.76
C LYS A 125 26.20 -1.37 13.72
N TYR A 126 26.22 -2.68 13.51
CA TYR A 126 25.00 -3.49 13.53
C TYR A 126 24.35 -3.53 14.90
N GLU A 127 25.13 -3.59 15.99
CA GLU A 127 24.60 -3.55 17.35
C GLU A 127 23.88 -2.23 17.62
N LEU A 128 24.44 -1.09 17.19
CA LEU A 128 23.80 0.23 17.31
C LEU A 128 22.52 0.33 16.47
N GLU A 129 22.53 -0.15 15.23
CA GLU A 129 21.33 -0.16 14.37
C GLU A 129 20.23 -1.06 14.97
N LEU A 130 20.60 -2.22 15.51
CA LEU A 130 19.66 -3.13 16.18
C LEU A 130 19.05 -2.50 17.43
N GLU A 131 19.85 -1.77 18.21
CA GLU A 131 19.37 -1.05 19.38
C GLU A 131 18.38 0.06 19.00
N GLN A 132 18.68 0.84 17.95
CA GLN A 132 17.75 1.86 17.44
C GLN A 132 16.42 1.26 17.00
N VAL A 133 16.44 0.15 16.26
CA VAL A 133 15.20 -0.55 15.84
C VAL A 133 14.41 -1.05 17.05
N ARG A 134 15.08 -1.55 18.10
CA ARG A 134 14.41 -1.97 19.34
C ARG A 134 13.74 -0.81 20.06
N LEU A 135 14.40 0.35 20.12
CA LEU A 135 13.84 1.54 20.75
C LEU A 135 12.59 2.03 20.02
N VAL A 136 12.64 2.11 18.68
CA VAL A 136 11.48 2.51 17.86
C VAL A 136 10.33 1.53 18.02
N ASN A 137 10.59 0.22 17.94
CA ASN A 137 9.54 -0.79 18.15
C ASN A 137 8.92 -0.71 19.55
N GLN A 138 9.72 -0.44 20.58
CA GLN A 138 9.21 -0.30 21.95
C GLN A 138 8.33 0.95 22.09
N GLU A 139 8.70 2.05 21.44
CA GLU A 139 7.89 3.28 21.39
C GLU A 139 6.54 3.03 20.71
N GLU A 140 6.53 2.36 19.55
CA GLU A 140 5.29 1.99 18.87
C GLU A 140 4.38 1.10 19.73
N ILE A 141 4.95 0.12 20.44
CA ILE A 141 4.20 -0.75 21.38
C ILE A 141 3.57 0.09 22.49
N ASN A 142 4.32 1.02 23.07
CA ASN A 142 3.82 1.88 24.14
C ASN A 142 2.67 2.78 23.65
N VAL A 143 2.83 3.40 22.47
CA VAL A 143 1.79 4.24 21.85
C VAL A 143 0.53 3.42 21.56
N HIS A 144 0.68 2.20 21.02
CA HIS A 144 -0.45 1.31 20.79
C HIS A 144 -1.18 0.92 22.08
N GLN A 145 -0.43 0.69 23.17
CA GLN A 145 -1.00 0.38 24.47
C GLN A 145 -1.76 1.56 25.07
N GLU A 146 -1.21 2.77 24.97
CA GLU A 146 -1.86 4.00 25.42
C GLU A 146 -3.17 4.25 24.65
N LEU A 147 -3.13 4.17 23.32
CA LEU A 147 -4.31 4.34 22.46
C LEU A 147 -5.39 3.29 22.77
N SER A 148 -5.00 2.03 23.00
CA SER A 148 -5.93 0.97 23.38
C SER A 148 -6.64 1.30 24.70
N ASN A 149 -5.90 1.78 25.70
CA ASN A 149 -6.47 2.17 26.99
C ASN A 149 -7.43 3.35 26.86
N GLU A 150 -7.09 4.37 26.08
CA GLU A 150 -7.98 5.51 25.82
C GLU A 150 -9.28 5.10 25.11
N LEU A 151 -9.19 4.21 24.11
CA LEU A 151 -10.37 3.68 23.42
C LEU A 151 -11.29 2.90 24.35
N ILE A 152 -10.72 2.10 25.27
CA ILE A 152 -11.49 1.40 26.31
C ILE A 152 -12.20 2.40 27.22
N LEU A 153 -11.52 3.46 27.67
CA LEU A 153 -12.11 4.50 28.51
C LEU A 153 -13.24 5.24 27.80
N TYR A 154 -13.05 5.61 26.53
CA TYR A 154 -14.10 6.25 25.73
C TYR A 154 -15.31 5.33 25.57
N TYR A 155 -15.08 4.05 25.26
CA TYR A 155 -16.14 3.06 25.15
C TYR A 155 -16.92 2.90 26.46
N ARG A 156 -16.22 2.85 27.60
CA ARG A 156 -16.86 2.76 28.93
C ARG A 156 -17.74 3.97 29.21
N LYS A 157 -17.22 5.18 28.95
CA LYS A 157 -17.95 6.44 29.16
C LYS A 157 -19.18 6.54 28.25
N ALA A 158 -19.06 6.18 26.98
CA ALA A 158 -20.16 6.24 26.02
C ALA A 158 -21.33 5.30 26.38
N ASN A 159 -21.05 4.20 27.08
CA ASN A 159 -22.05 3.21 27.49
C ASN A 159 -22.45 3.31 28.97
N GLY A 160 -22.00 4.34 29.70
CA GLY A 160 -22.37 4.55 31.10
C GLY A 160 -21.77 3.52 32.07
N PHE A 161 -20.65 2.87 31.73
CA PHE A 161 -19.95 1.94 32.62
C PHE A 161 -19.02 2.71 33.56
N GLU A 162 -19.57 3.34 34.59
CA GLU A 162 -18.73 4.19 35.45
C GLU A 162 -17.81 3.41 36.38
N ASN A 163 -18.11 2.16 36.80
CA ASN A 163 -17.22 1.45 37.75
C ASN A 163 -17.16 -0.10 37.71
N ASN A 164 -18.09 -0.83 37.07
CA ASN A 164 -18.19 -2.30 37.23
C ASN A 164 -18.18 -3.14 35.93
N GLY A 165 -18.14 -2.51 34.75
CA GLY A 165 -18.07 -3.20 33.47
C GLY A 165 -16.62 -3.40 33.04
N SER A 166 -16.13 -4.64 32.94
CA SER A 166 -14.80 -4.86 32.35
C SER A 166 -14.92 -5.16 30.86
N ALA A 167 -14.89 -4.09 30.08
CA ALA A 167 -14.65 -4.14 28.65
C ALA A 167 -13.14 -4.18 28.38
N ASP A 168 -12.73 -5.01 27.42
CA ASP A 168 -11.34 -5.19 27.01
C ASP A 168 -11.22 -5.29 25.48
N ILE A 169 -10.11 -4.81 24.91
CA ILE A 169 -9.79 -4.90 23.48
C ILE A 169 -8.85 -6.08 23.27
N ARG A 170 -9.25 -7.01 22.41
CA ARG A 170 -8.45 -8.21 22.10
C ARG A 170 -8.24 -8.35 20.60
N GLN A 171 -7.20 -9.09 20.22
CA GLN A 171 -7.01 -9.52 18.86
C GLN A 171 -7.95 -10.70 18.58
N CYS A 172 -8.72 -10.62 17.50
CA CYS A 172 -9.83 -11.53 17.25
C CYS A 172 -9.59 -12.29 15.94
N SER A 173 -9.91 -13.58 15.94
CA SER A 173 -9.88 -14.42 14.73
C SER A 173 -10.85 -13.88 13.68
N ARG A 174 -10.53 -14.08 12.39
CA ARG A 174 -11.36 -13.65 11.25
C ARG A 174 -12.76 -14.28 11.24
N GLN A 175 -12.97 -15.33 12.02
CA GLN A 175 -14.25 -16.06 12.10
C GLN A 175 -15.18 -15.54 13.20
N LEU A 176 -14.75 -14.56 14.00
CA LEU A 176 -15.59 -13.99 15.06
C LEU A 176 -16.60 -12.99 14.50
N SER A 177 -17.84 -13.09 14.98
CA SER A 177 -18.91 -12.11 14.77
C SER A 177 -19.33 -11.50 16.10
N VAL A 178 -20.04 -10.37 16.01
CA VAL A 178 -20.66 -9.73 17.18
C VAL A 178 -21.70 -10.68 17.79
N GLY A 179 -21.74 -10.76 19.11
CA GLY A 179 -22.60 -11.67 19.87
C GLY A 179 -21.97 -13.02 20.23
N ILE A 180 -20.78 -13.34 19.70
CA ILE A 180 -20.06 -14.56 20.05
C ILE A 180 -19.33 -14.42 21.38
N TRP A 181 -19.48 -15.42 22.26
CA TRP A 181 -18.69 -15.56 23.48
C TRP A 181 -17.30 -16.08 23.19
N VAL A 182 -16.30 -15.43 23.78
CA VAL A 182 -14.88 -15.74 23.56
C VAL A 182 -14.14 -16.09 24.85
N SER A 183 -13.11 -16.93 24.72
CA SER A 183 -12.14 -17.28 25.76
C SER A 183 -10.74 -16.78 25.40
N ASP A 184 -9.89 -16.67 26.42
CA ASP A 184 -8.48 -16.30 26.25
C ASP A 184 -7.63 -17.53 25.85
N SER A 185 -7.07 -17.55 24.62
CA SER A 185 -6.14 -18.60 24.18
C SER A 185 -4.66 -18.26 24.42
N GLY A 186 -4.38 -17.11 25.05
CA GLY A 186 -3.03 -16.67 25.39
C GLY A 186 -2.89 -15.15 25.38
N ARG A 187 -3.35 -14.48 26.44
CA ARG A 187 -3.28 -13.04 26.79
C ARG A 187 -3.70 -12.01 25.75
N THR A 188 -3.75 -12.31 24.46
CA THR A 188 -4.01 -11.34 23.39
C THR A 188 -5.02 -11.83 22.36
N HIS A 189 -5.27 -13.14 22.27
CA HIS A 189 -6.16 -13.73 21.27
C HIS A 189 -7.50 -14.16 21.88
N ALA A 190 -8.58 -13.65 21.28
CA ALA A 190 -9.94 -14.09 21.55
C ALA A 190 -10.33 -15.20 20.57
N GLU A 191 -10.77 -16.33 21.11
CA GLU A 191 -11.28 -17.48 20.36
C GLU A 191 -12.68 -17.84 20.84
N PRO A 192 -13.57 -18.36 19.98
CA PRO A 192 -14.90 -18.81 20.41
C PRO A 192 -14.82 -19.81 21.57
N VAL A 193 -15.61 -19.59 22.63
CA VAL A 193 -15.60 -20.50 23.79
C VAL A 193 -16.10 -21.88 23.38
N SER A 194 -15.31 -22.91 23.65
CA SER A 194 -15.70 -24.31 23.54
C SER A 194 -16.16 -24.83 24.92
N ASN A 195 -17.45 -24.67 25.24
CA ASN A 195 -18.23 -25.34 26.31
C ASN A 195 -17.67 -25.57 27.72
N ARG A 196 -16.47 -25.12 28.07
CA ARG A 196 -15.84 -25.43 29.35
C ARG A 196 -15.81 -24.22 30.28
N ALA A 197 -16.12 -24.51 31.54
CA ALA A 197 -16.43 -23.57 32.62
C ALA A 197 -15.28 -22.64 33.06
N LEU A 198 -14.12 -22.65 32.39
CA LEU A 198 -12.92 -21.93 32.82
C LEU A 198 -12.34 -21.16 31.64
N GLY A 199 -12.32 -19.82 31.75
CA GLY A 199 -11.66 -18.94 30.79
C GLY A 199 -12.55 -18.17 29.83
N THR A 200 -13.88 -18.14 30.03
CA THR A 200 -14.75 -17.22 29.27
C THR A 200 -14.36 -15.78 29.59
N LEU A 201 -13.90 -15.07 28.57
CA LEU A 201 -13.42 -13.70 28.68
C LEU A 201 -14.57 -12.71 28.55
N GLY A 202 -15.60 -13.00 27.76
CA GLY A 202 -16.77 -12.14 27.57
C GLY A 202 -17.46 -12.36 26.23
N VAL A 203 -18.44 -11.52 25.90
CA VAL A 203 -19.07 -11.49 24.58
C VAL A 203 -18.41 -10.43 23.70
N VAL A 204 -18.24 -10.73 22.42
CA VAL A 204 -17.83 -9.77 21.39
C VAL A 204 -18.96 -8.78 21.14
N ILE A 205 -18.76 -7.53 21.54
CA ILE A 205 -19.75 -6.45 21.40
C ILE A 205 -19.53 -5.62 20.13
N LYS A 206 -18.28 -5.52 19.65
CA LYS A 206 -17.94 -4.76 18.44
C LYS A 206 -16.64 -5.26 17.84
N ILE A 207 -16.59 -5.32 16.51
CA ILE A 207 -15.37 -5.64 15.75
C ILE A 207 -14.79 -4.34 15.19
N ILE A 208 -13.49 -4.14 15.38
CA ILE A 208 -12.72 -2.99 14.89
C ILE A 208 -11.79 -3.48 13.78
N GLY A 209 -12.15 -3.17 12.54
CA GLY A 209 -11.41 -3.64 11.35
C GLY A 209 -11.52 -5.16 11.18
N GLN A 210 -10.40 -5.83 10.92
CA GLN A 210 -10.35 -7.29 10.69
C GLN A 210 -9.57 -8.07 11.76
N ARG A 211 -9.06 -7.38 12.78
CA ARG A 211 -8.10 -7.95 13.72
C ARG A 211 -8.43 -7.72 15.17
N TYR A 212 -9.27 -6.75 15.51
CA TYR A 212 -9.55 -6.42 16.91
C TYR A 212 -11.03 -6.48 17.19
N CYS A 213 -11.38 -6.83 18.41
CA CYS A 213 -12.74 -6.75 18.89
C CYS A 213 -12.77 -6.31 20.35
N ILE A 214 -13.84 -5.61 20.70
CA ILE A 214 -14.14 -5.24 22.08
C ILE A 214 -14.97 -6.39 22.65
N THR A 215 -14.59 -6.82 23.84
CA THR A 215 -15.25 -7.88 24.60
C THR A 215 -15.79 -7.31 25.90
N GLN A 216 -16.91 -7.84 26.38
CA GLN A 216 -17.52 -7.41 27.64
C GLN A 216 -17.96 -8.62 28.46
N ASN A 217 -17.61 -8.64 29.74
CA ASN A 217 -17.84 -9.79 30.62
C ASN A 217 -18.80 -9.54 31.79
N SER A 218 -19.25 -8.30 31.94
CA SER A 218 -20.18 -7.87 32.97
C SER A 218 -20.94 -6.62 32.52
N GLY A 219 -22.14 -6.42 33.07
CA GLY A 219 -22.96 -5.24 32.82
C GLY A 219 -23.94 -5.41 31.66
N ILE A 220 -24.56 -4.31 31.24
CA ILE A 220 -25.66 -4.32 30.27
C ILE A 220 -25.11 -4.24 28.84
N VAL A 221 -25.53 -5.15 27.97
CA VAL A 221 -25.26 -5.12 26.53
C VAL A 221 -26.55 -4.89 25.78
N ARG A 222 -26.58 -3.88 24.90
CA ARG A 222 -27.73 -3.49 24.07
C ARG A 222 -27.46 -3.77 22.60
N ASP A 223 -28.49 -4.16 21.87
CA ASP A 223 -28.53 -4.24 20.40
C ASP A 223 -27.55 -5.25 19.76
N VAL A 224 -26.86 -6.05 20.57
CA VAL A 224 -25.98 -7.15 20.12
C VAL A 224 -26.77 -8.44 19.89
N PHE A 225 -27.81 -8.64 20.69
CA PHE A 225 -28.68 -9.80 20.61
C PHE A 225 -30.06 -9.39 20.11
N HIS A 226 -30.71 -10.31 19.42
CA HIS A 226 -32.08 -10.16 18.94
C HIS A 226 -32.92 -11.33 19.45
N ASP A 227 -34.23 -11.13 19.51
CA ASP A 227 -35.20 -12.17 19.88
C ASP A 227 -34.99 -12.75 21.29
N LEU A 228 -34.50 -11.93 22.23
CA LEU A 228 -34.38 -12.36 23.62
C LEU A 228 -35.76 -12.45 24.30
N ILE A 229 -35.96 -13.45 25.14
CA ILE A 229 -37.18 -13.57 25.95
C ILE A 229 -37.00 -12.73 27.22
N PRO A 230 -37.83 -11.71 27.48
CA PRO A 230 -37.70 -10.88 28.68
C PRO A 230 -37.72 -11.72 29.97
N ASN A 231 -36.80 -11.41 30.88
CA ASN A 231 -36.57 -12.09 32.17
C ASN A 231 -36.08 -13.54 32.07
N ALA A 232 -35.76 -14.07 30.88
CA ALA A 232 -35.17 -15.39 30.75
C ALA A 232 -33.67 -15.39 31.07
N ALA A 233 -33.19 -16.45 31.71
CA ALA A 233 -31.77 -16.72 31.89
C ALA A 233 -31.18 -17.38 30.64
N TYR A 234 -29.96 -16.98 30.28
CA TYR A 234 -29.24 -17.54 29.14
C TYR A 234 -27.97 -18.25 29.60
N TYR A 235 -27.61 -19.30 28.88
CA TYR A 235 -26.47 -20.19 29.12
C TYR A 235 -25.63 -20.33 27.85
N LEU A 236 -24.34 -20.66 27.98
CA LEU A 236 -23.53 -21.02 26.81
C LEU A 236 -24.08 -22.30 26.16
N ASP A 237 -24.27 -22.24 24.83
CA ASP A 237 -24.80 -23.33 24.03
C ASP A 237 -23.74 -24.43 23.83
N TYR A 238 -24.07 -25.63 24.30
CA TYR A 238 -23.18 -26.79 24.17
C TYR A 238 -23.03 -27.29 22.72
N THR A 239 -23.99 -27.01 21.85
CA THR A 239 -23.96 -27.49 20.47
C THR A 239 -23.28 -26.52 19.52
N ASN A 240 -23.32 -25.22 19.84
CA ASN A 240 -22.80 -24.16 18.98
C ASN A 240 -21.78 -23.29 19.76
N PRO A 241 -20.47 -23.49 19.54
CA PRO A 241 -19.42 -22.77 20.26
C PRO A 241 -19.60 -21.25 20.19
N GLY A 242 -19.58 -20.61 21.36
CA GLY A 242 -19.73 -19.16 21.50
C GLY A 242 -21.15 -18.62 21.34
N HIS A 243 -22.17 -19.45 21.15
CA HIS A 243 -23.58 -19.04 21.15
C HIS A 243 -24.23 -19.20 22.53
N ILE A 244 -25.43 -18.63 22.68
CA ILE A 244 -26.23 -18.73 23.91
C ILE A 244 -27.57 -19.42 23.64
N THR A 245 -28.08 -20.09 24.66
CA THR A 245 -29.40 -20.72 24.66
C THR A 245 -30.15 -20.40 25.95
N ASN A 246 -31.47 -20.28 25.87
CA ASN A 246 -32.36 -20.19 27.04
C ASN A 246 -32.81 -21.57 27.55
N ASN A 247 -32.44 -22.65 26.86
CA ASN A 247 -32.73 -24.00 27.31
C ASN A 247 -31.86 -24.35 28.51
N LEU A 248 -32.48 -24.86 29.57
CA LEU A 248 -31.76 -25.28 30.77
C LEU A 248 -30.78 -26.42 30.42
N PRO A 249 -29.46 -26.23 30.61
CA PRO A 249 -28.49 -27.24 30.21
C PRO A 249 -28.56 -28.46 31.14
N ARG A 250 -28.41 -29.66 30.54
CA ARG A 250 -28.38 -30.94 31.28
C ARG A 250 -27.03 -31.23 31.94
N ASN A 251 -25.97 -30.55 31.49
CA ASN A 251 -24.61 -30.66 31.97
C ASN A 251 -24.17 -29.32 32.59
N GLU A 252 -23.02 -29.31 33.26
CA GLU A 252 -22.37 -28.08 33.71
C GLU A 252 -22.22 -27.08 32.56
N SER A 253 -22.53 -25.81 32.85
CA SER A 253 -22.43 -24.71 31.88
C SER A 253 -22.12 -23.40 32.61
N ILE A 254 -22.01 -22.32 31.85
CA ILE A 254 -21.94 -20.96 32.37
C ILE A 254 -23.27 -20.28 32.07
N LYS A 255 -23.95 -19.85 33.13
CA LYS A 255 -25.06 -18.88 33.00
C LYS A 255 -24.42 -17.54 32.66
N VAL A 256 -24.73 -17.03 31.48
CA VAL A 256 -24.09 -15.82 30.96
C VAL A 256 -24.75 -14.54 31.46
N GLY A 257 -26.05 -14.58 31.73
CA GLY A 257 -26.81 -13.39 32.03
C GLY A 257 -28.32 -13.60 32.04
N THR A 258 -29.05 -12.51 32.19
CA THR A 258 -30.52 -12.46 32.17
C THR A 258 -30.98 -11.37 31.20
N ALA A 259 -31.95 -11.68 30.35
CA ALA A 259 -32.49 -10.71 29.40
C ALA A 259 -33.40 -9.71 30.12
N LEU A 260 -33.13 -8.41 29.96
CA LEU A 260 -33.98 -7.35 30.49
C LEU A 260 -35.14 -7.05 29.53
N ASN A 261 -34.89 -7.16 28.23
CA ASN A 261 -35.88 -7.04 27.15
C ASN A 261 -35.38 -7.82 25.91
N GLU A 262 -36.03 -7.65 24.76
CA GLU A 262 -35.75 -8.38 23.52
C GLU A 262 -34.35 -8.11 22.91
N THR A 263 -33.71 -6.99 23.25
CA THR A 263 -32.40 -6.57 22.70
C THR A 263 -31.33 -6.32 23.75
N THR A 264 -31.67 -6.45 25.03
CA THR A 264 -30.82 -6.07 26.16
C THR A 264 -30.57 -7.25 27.08
N LEU A 265 -29.29 -7.62 27.23
CA LEU A 265 -28.84 -8.68 28.13
C LEU A 265 -28.01 -8.09 29.27
N GLU A 266 -28.38 -8.37 30.53
CA GLU A 266 -27.51 -8.12 31.67
C GLU A 266 -26.55 -9.30 31.84
N ILE A 267 -25.27 -9.04 31.57
CA ILE A 267 -24.22 -10.05 31.67
C ILE A 267 -23.78 -10.21 33.13
N LYS A 268 -23.87 -11.45 33.59
CA LYS A 268 -23.36 -11.90 34.88
C LYS A 268 -22.95 -13.36 34.74
N LEU A 269 -21.65 -13.58 34.57
CA LEU A 269 -21.08 -14.91 34.43
C LEU A 269 -21.15 -15.66 35.75
N GLU A 270 -21.99 -16.69 35.80
CA GLU A 270 -22.17 -17.56 36.97
C GLU A 270 -21.97 -19.02 36.55
N HIS A 271 -21.21 -19.80 37.32
CA HIS A 271 -21.12 -21.23 37.09
C HIS A 271 -22.48 -21.89 37.39
N TYR A 272 -22.95 -22.75 36.49
CA TYR A 272 -24.20 -23.47 36.63
C TYR A 272 -23.92 -24.98 36.65
N ALA A 273 -24.30 -25.63 37.76
CA ALA A 273 -24.29 -27.08 37.92
C ALA A 273 -25.74 -27.57 38.04
N PRO A 274 -26.22 -28.45 37.14
CA PRO A 274 -27.56 -29.01 37.24
C PRO A 274 -27.66 -29.90 38.50
N ASN A 275 -28.79 -29.86 39.18
CA ASN A 275 -29.05 -30.77 40.29
C ASN A 275 -29.01 -32.22 39.76
N PRO A 276 -28.34 -33.16 40.46
CA PRO A 276 -28.42 -34.57 40.11
C PRO A 276 -29.87 -35.03 40.30
N VAL A 277 -30.53 -35.33 39.19
CA VAL A 277 -31.87 -35.94 39.15
C VAL A 277 -31.76 -37.43 39.41
#